data_AF-A0A535GNE8-F1
#
_entry.id   AF-A0A535GNE8-F1
#
_cell.length_a   1.000
_cell.length_b   1.000
_cell.length_c   1.000
_cell.angle_alpha   90.00
_cell.angle_beta   90.00
_cell.angle_gamma   90.00
#
_symmetry.space_group_name_H-M   'P 1'
#
loop_
_entity.id
_entity.type
_entity.pdbx_description
1 polymer ?
#
loop_
_entity_poly.entity_id
_entity_poly.type
_entity_poly.pdbx_seq_one_letter_code
_entity_poly.pdbx_strand_id
1 'polypeptide(L)'
;EAMRGLKGRKTWVMEQQAGPVGWGTMLTPAPGQIRLWTYQAIAHGAEAVLFFRWRTARFGTEQHWHGILDADGSARRRYADLQALGAELKLLGSVLASATPRADVALIHDYDSRFALQVQPTNEVLGYESTVLRHYQALRGLGLGVDVLPNLENLDRYRLVVAPNLYVCDPEMTSTLSRYVHGGGTLVLAPRTGVKDRFNAVPERPLPVWLDELCGVRVTDYQSVAVDRAVLLEGASIDGEFRGWYEELELQGADVLAIYADGAFAGSPALTSNRAGRGSAVYIGGAATQPTLDSLYRHMCEGIGLELLELPFELEVVRLEGTGNGELLMLLNHADRAHQLELAGYRWHDQMSGRRGAGAFELEPFGVALLEGVR
;
A
#
# COMPACT_ATOMS: atom_id res chain seq x y z
N GLU A 1 -1.16 7.58 1.57
CA GLU A 1 0.31 7.68 1.50
C GLU A 1 0.85 8.34 0.24
N ALA A 2 0.26 8.12 -0.96
CA ALA A 2 0.73 8.75 -2.20
C ALA A 2 0.92 10.28 -2.09
N MET A 3 -0.06 10.99 -1.51
CA MET A 3 0.05 12.45 -1.31
C MET A 3 1.20 12.86 -0.39
N ARG A 4 1.51 12.06 0.63
CA ARG A 4 2.65 12.28 1.54
C ARG A 4 3.97 12.03 0.80
N GLY A 5 4.04 10.95 0.04
CA GLY A 5 5.22 10.54 -0.73
C GLY A 5 5.65 11.55 -1.79
N LEU A 6 4.75 12.39 -2.31
CA LEU A 6 5.09 13.47 -3.25
C LEU A 6 6.16 14.44 -2.72
N LYS A 7 6.19 14.68 -1.40
CA LYS A 7 7.12 15.66 -0.78
C LYS A 7 7.84 15.12 0.45
N GLY A 8 7.54 13.89 0.89
CA GLY A 8 8.02 13.34 2.16
C GLY A 8 7.65 14.21 3.36
N ARG A 9 6.49 14.88 3.30
CA ARG A 9 6.04 15.85 4.31
C ARG A 9 4.58 15.63 4.64
N LYS A 10 4.17 16.16 5.79
CA LYS A 10 2.79 16.14 6.22
C LYS A 10 1.90 16.90 5.22
N THR A 11 0.65 16.46 5.11
CA THR A 11 -0.29 16.91 4.08
C THR A 11 -1.51 17.55 4.69
N TRP A 12 -2.28 18.27 3.88
CA TRP A 12 -3.61 18.74 4.24
C TRP A 12 -4.63 17.99 3.39
N VAL A 13 -5.62 17.39 4.04
CA VAL A 13 -6.83 16.94 3.35
C VAL A 13 -7.71 18.17 3.18
N MET A 14 -7.69 18.72 1.97
CA MET A 14 -8.43 19.95 1.65
C MET A 14 -9.94 19.74 1.62
N GLU A 15 -10.40 18.53 1.29
CA GLU A 15 -11.81 18.19 1.27
C GLU A 15 -12.02 16.74 1.73
N GLN A 16 -12.79 16.59 2.80
CA GLN A 16 -13.40 15.34 3.25
C GLN A 16 -14.91 15.53 3.31
N GLN A 17 -15.67 14.48 2.96
CA GLN A 17 -17.12 14.51 3.11
C GLN A 17 -17.55 14.67 4.58
N ALA A 18 -18.56 15.52 4.81
CA ALA A 18 -19.13 15.76 6.14
C ALA A 18 -20.39 14.93 6.43
N GLY A 19 -20.89 14.18 5.45
CA GLY A 19 -22.17 13.47 5.49
C GLY A 19 -22.42 12.68 4.22
N PRO A 20 -23.70 12.41 3.88
CA PRO A 20 -24.06 11.80 2.60
C PRO A 20 -23.59 12.66 1.42
N VAL A 21 -23.01 12.00 0.42
CA VAL A 21 -22.59 12.65 -0.83
C VAL A 21 -22.95 11.77 -2.01
N GLY A 22 -23.24 12.39 -3.16
CA GLY A 22 -23.52 11.65 -4.39
C GLY A 22 -24.00 12.55 -5.52
N TRP A 23 -23.46 12.32 -6.71
CA TRP A 23 -23.95 12.92 -7.95
C TRP A 23 -25.01 12.06 -8.65
N GLY A 24 -24.96 10.74 -8.45
CA GLY A 24 -25.91 9.78 -9.01
C GLY A 24 -26.42 8.77 -7.99
N THR A 25 -25.52 8.17 -7.21
CA THR A 25 -25.87 7.35 -6.03
C THR A 25 -25.38 8.05 -4.78
N MET A 26 -26.21 8.14 -3.75
CA MET A 26 -25.89 8.78 -2.48
C MET A 26 -25.77 7.74 -1.38
N LEU A 27 -24.56 7.59 -0.84
CA LEU A 27 -24.28 6.70 0.29
C LEU A 27 -24.16 7.54 1.56
N THR A 28 -24.74 7.04 2.64
CA THR A 28 -24.72 7.71 3.94
C THR A 28 -23.64 7.07 4.83
N PRO A 29 -22.66 7.84 5.33
CA PRO A 29 -21.73 7.33 6.33
C PRO A 29 -22.46 6.86 7.59
N ALA A 30 -22.13 5.66 8.04
CA ALA A 30 -22.60 5.13 9.31
C ALA A 30 -22.08 5.99 10.49
N PRO A 31 -22.73 5.93 11.67
CA PRO A 31 -22.16 6.49 12.90
C PRO A 31 -20.72 6.03 13.13
N GLY A 32 -19.82 6.98 13.42
CA GLY A 32 -18.39 6.72 13.62
C GLY A 32 -17.52 6.78 12.35
N GLN A 33 -18.05 6.53 11.15
CA GLN A 33 -17.22 6.45 9.94
C GLN A 33 -16.49 7.75 9.58
N ILE A 34 -17.13 8.90 9.74
CA ILE A 34 -16.46 10.19 9.46
C ILE A 34 -15.29 10.42 10.43
N ARG A 35 -15.49 10.08 11.71
CA ARG A 35 -14.43 10.11 12.74
C ARG A 35 -13.28 9.16 12.36
N LEU A 36 -13.61 7.92 11.98
CA LEU A 36 -12.66 6.91 11.51
C LEU A 36 -11.81 7.43 10.33
N TRP A 37 -12.44 7.95 9.27
CA TRP A 37 -11.71 8.48 8.10
C TRP A 37 -10.85 9.70 8.43
N THR A 38 -11.30 10.57 9.34
CA THR A 38 -10.48 11.70 9.78
C THR A 38 -9.24 11.22 10.53
N TYR A 39 -9.36 10.24 11.42
CA TYR A 39 -8.19 9.64 12.07
C TYR A 39 -7.32 8.86 11.10
N GLN A 40 -7.89 8.20 10.09
CA GLN A 40 -7.13 7.54 9.03
C GLN A 40 -6.26 8.56 8.29
N ALA A 41 -6.83 9.70 7.87
CA ALA A 41 -6.09 10.78 7.24
C ALA A 41 -4.93 11.27 8.13
N ILE A 42 -5.20 11.52 9.42
CA ILE A 42 -4.18 11.97 10.39
C ILE A 42 -3.08 10.92 10.57
N ALA A 43 -3.45 9.65 10.74
CA ALA A 43 -2.53 8.53 10.87
C ALA A 43 -1.59 8.42 9.67
N HIS A 44 -2.06 8.82 8.49
CA HIS A 44 -1.26 8.87 7.26
C HIS A 44 -0.52 10.19 7.02
N GLY A 45 -0.47 11.06 8.02
CA GLY A 45 0.33 12.29 8.01
C GLY A 45 -0.46 13.54 7.63
N ALA A 46 -1.79 13.54 7.72
CA ALA A 46 -2.56 14.77 7.59
C ALA A 46 -2.43 15.65 8.84
N GLU A 47 -2.07 16.92 8.68
CA GLU A 47 -2.06 17.93 9.76
C GLU A 47 -3.35 18.73 9.83
N ALA A 48 -4.10 18.72 8.74
CA ALA A 48 -5.39 19.37 8.65
C ALA A 48 -6.33 18.48 7.84
N VAL A 49 -7.57 18.40 8.30
CA VAL A 49 -8.68 17.75 7.59
C VAL A 49 -9.82 18.75 7.50
N LEU A 50 -10.06 19.25 6.29
CA LEU A 50 -11.07 20.25 6.00
C LEU A 50 -12.29 19.56 5.40
N PHE A 51 -13.47 19.92 5.88
CA PHE A 51 -14.71 19.34 5.40
C PHE A 51 -15.30 20.19 4.29
N PHE A 52 -15.53 19.57 3.12
CA PHE A 52 -16.47 20.13 2.15
C PHE A 52 -17.85 19.54 2.48
N ARG A 53 -18.76 20.31 3.07
CA ARG A 53 -18.79 21.77 3.27
C ARG A 53 -19.36 22.15 4.63
N TRP A 54 -19.26 23.42 5.02
CA TRP A 54 -19.83 23.89 6.29
C TRP A 54 -21.35 23.73 6.36
N ARG A 55 -22.07 24.18 5.33
CA ARG A 55 -23.55 24.12 5.25
C ARG A 55 -23.96 23.60 3.88
N THR A 56 -24.87 22.63 3.84
CA THR A 56 -25.41 22.06 2.60
C THR A 56 -25.94 23.17 1.69
N ALA A 57 -25.63 23.08 0.38
CA ALA A 57 -26.13 24.02 -0.60
C ALA A 57 -27.65 23.92 -0.74
N ARG A 58 -28.31 25.05 -0.97
CA ARG A 58 -29.77 25.11 -1.20
C ARG A 58 -30.14 25.06 -2.68
N PHE A 59 -29.17 25.22 -3.57
CA PHE A 59 -29.33 25.30 -5.02
C PHE A 59 -28.02 24.88 -5.70
N GLY A 60 -28.09 24.59 -7.01
CA GLY A 60 -26.95 24.13 -7.80
C GLY A 60 -26.82 22.61 -7.80
N THR A 61 -25.79 22.12 -8.48
CA THR A 61 -25.60 20.70 -8.74
C THR A 61 -25.25 19.90 -7.47
N GLU A 62 -24.73 20.56 -6.43
CA GLU A 62 -24.24 19.95 -5.19
C GLU A 62 -25.25 19.93 -4.02
N GLN A 63 -26.56 20.05 -4.28
CA GLN A 63 -27.57 20.01 -3.21
C GLN A 63 -27.55 18.69 -2.41
N HIS A 64 -27.06 17.60 -3.03
CA HIS A 64 -26.87 16.29 -2.40
C HIS A 64 -25.45 16.08 -1.85
N TRP A 65 -24.63 17.13 -1.81
CA TRP A 65 -23.35 17.14 -1.09
C TRP A 65 -23.57 17.75 0.29
N HIS A 66 -23.87 16.90 1.28
CA HIS A 66 -24.29 17.37 2.59
C HIS A 66 -23.13 17.97 3.39
N GLY A 67 -23.37 19.15 3.95
CA GLY A 67 -22.43 19.81 4.85
C GLY A 67 -22.57 19.38 6.31
N ILE A 68 -21.75 19.98 7.17
CA ILE A 68 -21.80 19.81 8.63
C ILE A 68 -23.18 20.26 9.15
N LEU A 69 -23.63 21.43 8.71
CA LEU A 69 -25.00 21.93 8.89
C LEU A 69 -25.88 21.51 7.72
N ASP A 70 -27.16 21.26 8.01
CA ASP A 70 -28.16 21.00 6.98
C ASP A 70 -28.49 22.25 6.15
N ALA A 71 -29.27 22.07 5.08
CA ALA A 71 -29.62 23.15 4.15
C ALA A 71 -30.37 24.31 4.84
N ASP A 72 -31.17 24.00 5.87
CA ASP A 72 -31.87 24.99 6.70
C ASP A 72 -30.94 25.71 7.70
N GLY A 73 -29.70 25.25 7.86
CA GLY A 73 -28.70 25.82 8.75
C GLY A 73 -28.73 25.23 10.17
N SER A 74 -29.60 24.26 10.44
CA SER A 74 -29.71 23.65 11.76
C SER A 74 -28.52 22.74 12.04
N ALA A 75 -28.01 22.82 13.28
CA ALA A 75 -27.07 21.85 13.82
C ALA A 75 -27.82 20.58 14.25
N ARG A 76 -27.41 19.44 13.70
CA ARG A 76 -28.00 18.12 14.00
C ARG A 76 -26.89 17.11 14.28
N ARG A 77 -27.19 15.81 14.15
CA ARG A 77 -26.25 14.71 14.41
C ARG A 77 -24.85 14.94 13.84
N ARG A 78 -24.72 15.33 12.56
CA ARG A 78 -23.39 15.53 11.92
C ARG A 78 -22.57 16.63 12.61
N TYR A 79 -23.23 17.71 13.04
CA TYR A 79 -22.58 18.75 13.83
C TYR A 79 -22.13 18.23 15.20
N ALA A 80 -22.99 17.47 15.89
CA ALA A 80 -22.65 16.88 17.19
C ALA A 80 -21.49 15.87 17.10
N ASP A 81 -21.49 15.00 16.09
CA ASP A 81 -20.42 14.02 15.84
C ASP A 81 -19.08 14.74 15.59
N LEU A 82 -19.07 15.81 14.77
CA LEU A 82 -17.86 16.60 14.50
C LEU A 82 -17.42 17.46 15.69
N GLN A 83 -18.36 17.91 16.54
CA GLN A 83 -18.04 18.59 17.78
C GLN A 83 -17.32 17.65 18.76
N ALA A 84 -17.79 16.40 18.87
CA ALA A 84 -17.14 15.37 19.68
C ALA A 84 -15.73 15.06 19.15
N LEU A 85 -15.59 14.83 17.85
CA LEU A 85 -14.28 14.65 17.19
C LEU A 85 -13.34 15.83 17.46
N GLY A 86 -13.85 17.07 17.38
CA GLY A 86 -13.06 18.27 17.67
C GLY A 86 -12.59 18.36 19.13
N ALA A 87 -13.33 17.80 20.09
CA ALA A 87 -12.90 17.71 21.48
C ALA A 87 -11.80 16.64 21.66
N GLU A 88 -11.95 15.48 21.01
CA GLU A 88 -10.94 14.41 21.02
C GLU A 88 -9.62 14.89 20.39
N LEU A 89 -9.67 15.59 19.25
CA LEU A 89 -8.47 16.13 18.60
C LEU A 89 -7.75 17.19 19.44
N LYS A 90 -8.46 17.94 20.30
CA LYS A 90 -7.82 18.85 21.26
C LYS A 90 -7.06 18.09 22.35
N LEU A 91 -7.59 16.95 22.79
CA LEU A 91 -6.94 16.09 23.78
C LEU A 91 -5.66 15.46 23.21
N LEU A 92 -5.73 14.92 21.99
CA LEU A 92 -4.65 14.17 21.36
C LEU A 92 -3.68 15.04 20.55
N GLY A 93 -4.00 16.32 20.35
CA GLY A 93 -3.35 17.18 19.36
C GLY A 93 -1.83 17.31 19.55
N SER A 94 -1.33 17.34 20.79
CA SER A 94 0.11 17.40 21.06
C SER A 94 0.83 16.14 20.59
N VAL A 95 0.28 14.96 20.90
CA VAL A 95 0.83 13.65 20.51
C VAL A 95 0.79 13.52 19.00
N LEU A 96 -0.37 13.75 18.38
CA LEU A 96 -0.56 13.62 16.93
C LEU A 96 0.26 14.63 16.13
N ALA A 97 0.43 15.86 16.60
CA ALA A 97 1.25 16.87 15.92
C ALA A 97 2.75 16.50 15.91
N SER A 98 3.20 15.78 16.93
CA SER A 98 4.59 15.28 17.02
C SER A 98 4.80 13.96 16.28
N ALA A 99 3.72 13.23 16.00
CA ALA A 99 3.77 11.92 15.37
C ALA A 99 4.03 12.02 13.86
N THR A 100 4.83 11.11 13.33
CA THR A 100 5.07 10.94 11.89
C THR A 100 4.87 9.48 11.50
N PRO A 101 4.20 9.17 10.38
CA PRO A 101 4.05 7.81 9.91
C PRO A 101 5.43 7.21 9.59
N ARG A 102 5.69 6.01 10.12
CA ARG A 102 6.89 5.23 9.81
C ARG A 102 6.58 4.28 8.67
N ALA A 103 7.48 4.20 7.70
CA ALA A 103 7.41 3.23 6.62
C ALA A 103 8.77 2.56 6.40
N ASP A 104 8.81 1.24 6.49
CA ASP A 104 10.00 0.45 6.15
C ASP A 104 9.98 -0.01 4.68
N VAL A 105 8.84 0.18 4.00
CA VAL A 105 8.59 -0.23 2.62
C VAL A 105 8.23 0.98 1.76
N ALA A 106 8.78 1.04 0.56
CA ALA A 106 8.33 1.94 -0.49
C ALA A 106 7.65 1.18 -1.62
N LEU A 107 6.58 1.76 -2.16
CA LEU A 107 5.91 1.29 -3.35
C LEU A 107 5.96 2.40 -4.42
N ILE A 108 6.51 2.09 -5.58
CA ILE A 108 6.72 3.05 -6.66
C ILE A 108 5.42 3.20 -7.47
N HIS A 109 4.98 4.44 -7.61
CA HIS A 109 3.89 4.87 -8.47
C HIS A 109 4.44 5.82 -9.55
N ASP A 110 4.95 5.25 -10.64
CA ASP A 110 5.55 6.00 -11.74
C ASP A 110 4.49 6.49 -12.75
N TYR A 111 4.44 7.81 -12.97
CA TYR A 111 3.44 8.43 -13.85
C TYR A 111 3.69 8.13 -15.33
N ASP A 112 4.95 8.04 -15.76
CA ASP A 112 5.27 7.77 -17.16
C ASP A 112 4.85 6.34 -17.54
N SER A 113 5.14 5.37 -16.67
CA SER A 113 4.65 4.00 -16.79
C SER A 113 3.13 3.93 -16.74
N ARG A 114 2.49 4.68 -15.84
CA ARG A 114 1.02 4.76 -15.76
C ARG A 114 0.41 5.24 -17.08
N PHE A 115 0.94 6.32 -17.65
CA PHE A 115 0.42 6.86 -18.91
C PHE A 115 0.68 5.93 -20.09
N ALA A 116 1.88 5.34 -20.18
CA ALA A 116 2.21 4.39 -21.22
C ALA A 116 1.29 3.15 -21.18
N LEU A 117 1.00 2.63 -19.99
CA LEU A 117 0.10 1.49 -19.77
C LEU A 117 -1.39 1.83 -19.95
N GLN A 118 -1.80 3.08 -19.75
CA GLN A 118 -3.17 3.51 -20.09
C GLN A 118 -3.41 3.50 -21.60
N VAL A 119 -2.40 3.86 -22.39
CA VAL A 119 -2.48 3.79 -23.85
C VAL A 119 -2.40 2.34 -24.34
N GLN A 120 -1.63 1.50 -23.65
CA GLN A 120 -1.42 0.08 -24.01
C GLN A 120 -1.65 -0.83 -22.79
N PRO A 121 -2.91 -1.09 -22.42
CA PRO A 121 -3.23 -1.87 -21.22
C PRO A 121 -2.86 -3.35 -21.34
N THR A 122 -2.86 -3.89 -22.56
CA THR A 122 -2.56 -5.30 -22.90
C THR A 122 -3.57 -6.31 -22.36
N ASN A 123 -3.60 -6.54 -21.04
CA ASN A 123 -4.50 -7.50 -20.38
C ASN A 123 -5.11 -6.84 -19.13
N GLU A 124 -6.42 -7.00 -18.91
CA GLU A 124 -7.16 -6.37 -17.82
C GLU A 124 -6.62 -6.76 -16.44
N VAL A 125 -6.09 -7.98 -16.28
CA VAL A 125 -5.51 -8.43 -15.02
C VAL A 125 -4.28 -7.61 -14.60
N LEU A 126 -3.65 -6.90 -15.54
CA LEU A 126 -2.49 -6.04 -15.31
C LEU A 126 -2.86 -4.55 -15.36
N GLY A 127 -4.10 -4.20 -15.01
CA GLY A 127 -4.47 -2.80 -14.79
C GLY A 127 -3.51 -2.12 -13.82
N TYR A 128 -3.05 -0.90 -14.15
CA TYR A 128 -2.01 -0.22 -13.37
C TYR A 128 -2.44 -0.01 -11.91
N GLU A 129 -3.62 0.59 -11.70
CA GLU A 129 -4.12 0.91 -10.37
C GLU A 129 -4.47 -0.35 -9.56
N SER A 130 -5.09 -1.36 -10.20
CA SER A 130 -5.43 -2.61 -9.53
C SER A 130 -4.18 -3.40 -9.13
N THR A 131 -3.11 -3.34 -9.93
CA THR A 131 -1.82 -3.97 -9.59
C THR A 131 -1.16 -3.24 -8.42
N VAL A 132 -1.00 -1.91 -8.50
CA VAL A 132 -0.48 -1.11 -7.38
C VAL A 132 -1.25 -1.40 -6.09
N LEU A 133 -2.58 -1.43 -6.16
CA LEU A 133 -3.44 -1.65 -4.99
C LEU A 133 -3.27 -3.06 -4.40
N ARG A 134 -3.19 -4.12 -5.20
CA ARG A 134 -2.97 -5.50 -4.70
C ARG A 134 -1.65 -5.65 -3.95
N HIS A 135 -0.57 -5.12 -4.53
CA HIS A 135 0.75 -5.12 -3.88
C HIS A 135 0.73 -4.31 -2.57
N TYR A 136 0.11 -3.13 -2.60
CA TYR A 136 -0.07 -2.30 -1.40
C TYR A 136 -0.90 -3.01 -0.32
N GLN A 137 -2.01 -3.67 -0.69
CA GLN A 137 -2.87 -4.42 0.23
C GLN A 137 -2.13 -5.58 0.89
N ALA A 138 -1.33 -6.33 0.12
CA ALA A 138 -0.54 -7.44 0.67
C ALA A 138 0.44 -6.96 1.74
N LEU A 139 1.18 -5.88 1.46
CA LEU A 139 2.13 -5.29 2.41
C LEU A 139 1.42 -4.74 3.66
N ARG A 140 0.27 -4.08 3.48
CA ARG A 140 -0.51 -3.50 4.56
C ARG A 140 -1.18 -4.54 5.44
N GLY A 141 -1.60 -5.68 4.87
CA GLY A 141 -2.13 -6.82 5.61
C GLY A 141 -1.12 -7.41 6.61
N LEU A 142 0.18 -7.22 6.37
CA LEU A 142 1.27 -7.59 7.28
C LEU A 142 1.56 -6.52 8.37
N GLY A 143 0.76 -5.45 8.45
CA GLY A 143 0.94 -4.39 9.42
C GLY A 143 2.15 -3.48 9.17
N LEU A 144 2.65 -3.47 7.93
CA LEU A 144 3.78 -2.65 7.52
C LEU A 144 3.33 -1.24 7.11
N GLY A 145 4.14 -0.25 7.48
CA GLY A 145 4.02 1.09 6.92
C GLY A 145 4.60 1.14 5.51
N VAL A 146 3.82 1.70 4.57
CA VAL A 146 4.19 1.79 3.15
C VAL A 146 4.16 3.23 2.70
N ASP A 147 5.27 3.76 2.19
CA ASP A 147 5.28 5.01 1.45
C ASP A 147 5.05 4.76 -0.03
N VAL A 148 4.15 5.52 -0.65
CA VAL A 148 3.91 5.46 -2.10
C VAL A 148 4.66 6.62 -2.75
N LEU A 149 5.70 6.31 -3.52
CA LEU A 149 6.64 7.30 -4.07
C LEU A 149 6.38 7.54 -5.57
N PRO A 150 6.40 8.80 -6.03
CA PRO A 150 6.24 9.10 -7.45
C PRO A 150 7.54 8.93 -8.26
N ASN A 151 8.66 8.72 -7.58
CA ASN A 151 10.00 8.70 -8.15
C ASN A 151 10.92 7.77 -7.33
N LEU A 152 12.18 7.65 -7.74
CA LEU A 152 13.18 6.79 -7.11
C LEU A 152 14.12 7.54 -6.16
N GLU A 153 13.66 8.64 -5.56
CA GLU A 153 14.49 9.43 -4.63
C GLU A 153 14.53 8.79 -3.23
N ASN A 154 15.68 8.90 -2.57
CA ASN A 154 15.88 8.51 -1.16
C ASN A 154 15.51 7.04 -0.83
N LEU A 155 15.70 6.11 -1.77
CA LEU A 155 15.36 4.69 -1.58
C LEU A 155 16.11 4.03 -0.41
N ASP A 156 17.32 4.49 -0.08
CA ASP A 156 18.18 3.94 0.97
C ASP A 156 17.55 3.94 2.37
N ARG A 157 16.43 4.67 2.56
CA ARG A 157 15.66 4.67 3.82
C ARG A 157 14.77 3.44 3.97
N TYR A 158 14.45 2.74 2.88
CA TYR A 158 13.51 1.63 2.87
C TYR A 158 14.25 0.29 2.78
N ARG A 159 13.78 -0.68 3.54
CA ARG A 159 14.31 -2.05 3.54
C ARG A 159 13.81 -2.85 2.33
N LEU A 160 12.63 -2.49 1.84
CA LEU A 160 11.98 -3.08 0.68
C LEU A 160 11.43 -1.98 -0.24
N VAL A 161 11.74 -2.07 -1.53
CA VAL A 161 11.15 -1.23 -2.59
C VAL A 161 10.38 -2.13 -3.55
N VAL A 162 9.12 -1.78 -3.83
CA VAL A 162 8.24 -2.53 -4.73
C VAL A 162 7.88 -1.65 -5.92
N ALA A 163 8.22 -2.08 -7.13
CA ALA A 163 7.97 -1.36 -8.37
C ALA A 163 7.27 -2.29 -9.37
N PRO A 164 5.98 -2.62 -9.16
CA PRO A 164 5.32 -3.73 -9.85
C PRO A 164 4.88 -3.36 -11.28
N ASN A 165 4.93 -2.08 -11.65
CA ASN A 165 4.48 -1.58 -12.95
C ASN A 165 5.53 -0.66 -13.59
N LEU A 166 6.83 -0.92 -13.39
CA LEU A 166 7.90 -0.08 -13.92
C LEU A 166 8.11 -0.33 -15.42
N TYR A 167 7.12 0.03 -16.23
CA TYR A 167 7.03 -0.26 -17.66
C TYR A 167 7.97 0.60 -18.51
N VAL A 168 8.04 1.89 -18.15
CA VAL A 168 8.99 2.84 -18.70
C VAL A 168 10.20 2.86 -17.78
N CYS A 169 11.38 2.64 -18.34
CA CYS A 169 12.64 2.68 -17.62
C CYS A 169 13.68 3.45 -18.44
N ASP A 170 14.76 3.86 -17.80
CA ASP A 170 15.92 4.41 -18.47
C ASP A 170 17.20 4.07 -17.70
N PRO A 171 18.39 4.38 -18.25
CA PRO A 171 19.66 4.08 -17.58
C PRO A 171 19.84 4.78 -16.23
N GLU A 172 19.21 5.93 -16.00
CA GLU A 172 19.32 6.67 -14.73
C GLU A 172 18.50 6.00 -13.62
N MET A 173 17.26 5.61 -13.93
CA MET A 173 16.42 4.82 -13.05
C MET A 173 17.10 3.49 -12.70
N THR A 174 17.65 2.81 -13.71
CA THR A 174 18.38 1.55 -13.54
C THR A 174 19.58 1.72 -12.61
N SER A 175 20.39 2.76 -12.81
CA SER A 175 21.54 3.07 -11.95
C SER A 175 21.12 3.28 -10.50
N THR A 176 19.98 3.95 -10.29
CA THR A 176 19.45 4.21 -8.95
C THR A 176 18.94 2.94 -8.26
N LEU A 177 18.18 2.10 -8.98
CA LEU A 177 17.72 0.81 -8.46
C LEU A 177 18.90 -0.13 -8.18
N SER A 178 19.88 -0.18 -9.08
CA SER A 178 21.09 -0.98 -8.90
C SER A 178 21.87 -0.54 -7.66
N ARG A 179 22.07 0.77 -7.47
CA ARG A 179 22.73 1.31 -6.26
C ARG A 179 22.00 0.95 -4.98
N TYR A 180 20.67 1.07 -4.98
CA TYR A 180 19.82 0.70 -3.85
C TYR A 180 20.01 -0.77 -3.47
N VAL A 181 19.92 -1.69 -4.44
CA VAL A 181 20.08 -3.13 -4.21
C VAL A 181 21.50 -3.45 -3.75
N HIS A 182 22.54 -2.93 -4.42
CA HIS A 182 23.93 -3.14 -3.99
C HIS A 182 24.19 -2.59 -2.59
N GLY A 183 23.50 -1.51 -2.21
CA GLY A 183 23.50 -0.90 -0.89
C GLY A 183 22.90 -1.77 0.22
N GLY A 184 22.18 -2.85 -0.12
CA GLY A 184 21.53 -3.74 0.86
C GLY A 184 20.01 -3.73 0.81
N GLY A 185 19.43 -2.97 -0.12
CA GLY A 185 17.98 -2.95 -0.34
C GLY A 185 17.46 -4.22 -1.00
N THR A 186 16.20 -4.55 -0.73
CA THR A 186 15.46 -5.58 -1.47
C THR A 186 14.51 -4.91 -2.44
N LEU A 187 14.63 -5.21 -3.73
CA LEU A 187 13.78 -4.68 -4.80
C LEU A 187 12.82 -5.77 -5.29
N VAL A 188 11.54 -5.43 -5.49
CA VAL A 188 10.56 -6.30 -6.15
C VAL A 188 10.11 -5.66 -7.45
N LEU A 189 10.27 -6.41 -8.54
CA LEU A 189 9.80 -6.09 -9.88
C LEU A 189 8.79 -7.16 -10.31
N ALA A 190 7.92 -6.79 -11.24
CA ALA A 190 6.85 -7.67 -11.72
C ALA A 190 6.77 -7.62 -13.25
N PRO A 191 5.82 -8.35 -13.87
CA PRO A 191 5.78 -8.51 -15.33
C PRO A 191 5.73 -7.19 -16.06
N ARG A 192 6.25 -7.19 -17.29
CA ARG A 192 6.38 -5.99 -18.13
C ARG A 192 7.23 -4.87 -17.52
N THR A 193 8.11 -5.17 -16.58
CA THR A 193 9.14 -4.22 -16.14
C THR A 193 10.12 -3.95 -17.29
N GLY A 194 10.47 -2.68 -17.50
CA GLY A 194 11.51 -2.26 -18.43
C GLY A 194 11.20 -2.62 -19.89
N VAL A 195 9.97 -2.37 -20.37
CA VAL A 195 9.61 -2.65 -21.77
C VAL A 195 9.94 -1.47 -22.67
N LYS A 196 9.84 -0.24 -22.16
CA LYS A 196 10.01 0.99 -22.95
C LYS A 196 11.03 1.93 -22.35
N ASP A 197 11.60 2.75 -23.22
CA ASP A 197 12.38 3.91 -22.83
C ASP A 197 11.49 5.13 -22.50
N ARG A 198 12.12 6.20 -22.01
CA ARG A 198 11.46 7.49 -21.71
C ARG A 198 10.78 8.17 -22.91
N PHE A 199 11.07 7.73 -24.13
CA PHE A 199 10.43 8.21 -25.36
C PHE A 199 9.30 7.28 -25.80
N ASN A 200 8.91 6.32 -24.96
CA ASN A 200 7.88 5.32 -25.21
C ASN A 200 8.22 4.40 -26.41
N ALA A 201 9.51 4.28 -26.75
CA ALA A 201 10.04 3.35 -27.75
C ALA A 201 10.49 2.04 -27.07
N VAL A 202 10.48 0.94 -27.82
CA VAL A 202 10.99 -0.36 -27.34
C VAL A 202 12.47 -0.45 -27.70
N PRO A 203 13.39 -0.51 -26.72
CA PRO A 203 14.82 -0.64 -26.99
C PRO A 203 15.17 -2.00 -27.61
N GLU A 204 16.19 -2.05 -28.47
CA GLU A 204 16.74 -3.29 -29.02
C GLU A 204 17.60 -4.03 -27.98
N ARG A 205 16.96 -4.53 -26.91
CA ARG A 205 17.59 -5.22 -25.78
C ARG A 205 16.66 -6.31 -25.22
N PRO A 206 17.21 -7.34 -24.56
CA PRO A 206 16.40 -8.31 -23.81
C PRO A 206 15.58 -7.64 -22.70
N LEU A 207 14.42 -8.22 -22.40
CA LEU A 207 13.58 -7.82 -21.26
C LEU A 207 14.04 -8.52 -19.96
N PRO A 208 13.88 -7.89 -18.78
CA PRO A 208 13.47 -6.50 -18.58
C PRO A 208 14.61 -5.54 -18.97
N VAL A 209 14.35 -4.58 -19.87
CA VAL A 209 15.42 -3.74 -20.45
C VAL A 209 16.16 -2.98 -19.34
N TRP A 210 17.49 -3.03 -19.40
CA TRP A 210 18.47 -2.47 -18.45
C TRP A 210 18.47 -3.11 -17.06
N LEU A 211 17.44 -3.86 -16.69
CA LEU A 211 17.29 -4.50 -15.38
C LEU A 211 17.53 -6.02 -15.44
N ASP A 212 17.79 -6.59 -16.62
CA ASP A 212 18.01 -8.02 -16.83
C ASP A 212 19.19 -8.55 -16.00
N GLU A 213 20.32 -7.84 -16.00
CA GLU A 213 21.48 -8.19 -15.16
C GLU A 213 21.17 -8.05 -13.65
N LEU A 214 20.44 -7.00 -13.25
CA LEU A 214 20.08 -6.78 -11.85
C LEU A 214 19.12 -7.87 -11.34
N CYS A 215 18.13 -8.22 -12.15
CA CYS A 215 17.16 -9.28 -11.84
C CYS A 215 17.74 -10.68 -12.00
N GLY A 216 18.86 -10.84 -12.72
CA GLY A 216 19.46 -12.14 -13.00
C GLY A 216 18.57 -13.04 -13.85
N VAL A 217 17.70 -12.46 -14.69
CA VAL A 217 16.77 -13.18 -15.57
C VAL A 217 16.60 -12.44 -16.90
N ARG A 218 16.17 -13.18 -17.93
CA ARG A 218 15.61 -12.65 -19.17
C ARG A 218 14.20 -13.16 -19.37
N VAL A 219 13.33 -12.31 -19.89
CA VAL A 219 12.01 -12.73 -20.36
C VAL A 219 12.13 -13.16 -21.82
N THR A 220 11.87 -14.44 -22.10
CA THR A 220 12.02 -15.05 -23.43
C THR A 220 10.71 -15.12 -24.21
N ASP A 221 9.60 -15.31 -23.50
CA ASP A 221 8.25 -15.36 -24.06
C ASP A 221 7.22 -14.95 -22.98
N TYR A 222 5.95 -14.81 -23.36
CA TYR A 222 4.85 -14.54 -22.44
C TYR A 222 3.52 -15.10 -22.94
N GLN A 223 2.62 -15.35 -22.00
CA GLN A 223 1.23 -15.72 -22.26
C GLN A 223 0.30 -14.61 -21.79
N SER A 224 -0.65 -14.25 -22.65
CA SER A 224 -1.78 -13.38 -22.33
C SER A 224 -3.08 -14.13 -22.61
N VAL A 225 -3.67 -14.69 -21.56
CA VAL A 225 -4.88 -15.52 -21.59
C VAL A 225 -6.05 -14.83 -20.89
N ALA A 226 -7.24 -15.43 -20.93
CA ALA A 226 -8.41 -14.91 -20.23
C ALA A 226 -8.15 -14.78 -18.71
N VAL A 227 -8.73 -13.75 -18.10
CA VAL A 227 -8.44 -13.34 -16.70
C VAL A 227 -8.82 -14.40 -15.66
N ASP A 228 -9.71 -15.34 -16.00
CA ASP A 228 -10.14 -16.44 -15.15
C ASP A 228 -9.22 -17.67 -15.26
N ARG A 229 -8.34 -17.72 -16.26
CA ARG A 229 -7.34 -18.79 -16.43
C ARG A 229 -6.18 -18.55 -15.48
N ALA A 230 -5.97 -19.53 -14.60
CA ALA A 230 -4.86 -19.58 -13.68
C ALA A 230 -3.77 -20.56 -14.17
N VAL A 231 -2.55 -20.32 -13.71
CA VAL A 231 -1.42 -21.25 -13.76
C VAL A 231 -0.87 -21.37 -12.34
N LEU A 232 -0.65 -22.60 -11.89
CA LEU A 232 -0.22 -22.89 -10.52
C LEU A 232 1.29 -22.74 -10.38
N LEU A 233 1.71 -22.30 -9.18
CA LEU A 233 3.10 -22.15 -8.79
C LEU A 233 3.39 -23.09 -7.62
N GLU A 234 4.56 -23.72 -7.67
CA GLU A 234 5.07 -24.54 -6.56
C GLU A 234 6.48 -24.06 -6.16
N GLY A 235 6.70 -23.96 -4.85
CA GLY A 235 7.97 -23.50 -4.30
C GLY A 235 8.22 -24.09 -2.92
N ALA A 236 9.45 -23.94 -2.40
CA ALA A 236 9.79 -24.49 -1.09
C ALA A 236 9.03 -23.81 0.07
N SER A 237 8.62 -22.56 -0.12
CA SER A 237 7.89 -21.77 0.89
C SER A 237 6.78 -20.90 0.29
N ILE A 238 6.61 -20.92 -1.04
CA ILE A 238 5.68 -20.07 -1.76
C ILE A 238 4.97 -20.94 -2.79
N ASP A 239 3.74 -21.31 -2.48
CA ASP A 239 2.79 -21.86 -3.44
C ASP A 239 1.79 -20.75 -3.82
N GLY A 240 1.22 -20.83 -5.01
CA GLY A 240 0.28 -19.81 -5.45
C GLY A 240 -0.18 -19.98 -6.89
N GLU A 241 -0.64 -18.89 -7.48
CA GLU A 241 -1.07 -18.86 -8.88
C GLU A 241 -0.91 -17.47 -9.51
N PHE A 242 -0.63 -17.47 -10.80
CA PHE A 242 -0.81 -16.31 -11.67
C PHE A 242 -2.09 -16.44 -12.47
N ARG A 243 -2.71 -15.32 -12.84
CA ARG A 243 -3.94 -15.29 -13.66
C ARG A 243 -3.81 -14.37 -14.86
N GLY A 244 -4.27 -14.80 -16.03
CA GLY A 244 -4.38 -13.96 -17.23
C GLY A 244 -3.05 -13.56 -17.90
N TRP A 245 -1.97 -13.30 -17.15
CA TRP A 245 -0.64 -12.99 -17.70
C TRP A 245 0.48 -13.68 -16.94
N TYR A 246 1.43 -14.25 -17.67
CA TYR A 246 2.65 -14.83 -17.12
C TYR A 246 3.76 -14.94 -18.18
N GLU A 247 5.01 -14.86 -17.75
CA GLU A 247 6.21 -14.73 -18.58
C GLU A 247 7.11 -15.96 -18.42
N GLU A 248 7.76 -16.38 -19.50
CA GLU A 248 8.81 -17.39 -19.46
C GLU A 248 10.13 -16.72 -19.09
N LEU A 249 10.78 -17.23 -18.03
CA LEU A 249 12.01 -16.68 -17.51
C LEU A 249 13.19 -17.60 -17.81
N GLU A 250 14.21 -17.06 -18.46
CA GLU A 250 15.53 -17.67 -18.59
C GLU A 250 16.45 -17.12 -17.49
N LEU A 251 17.03 -18.00 -16.66
CA LEU A 251 17.94 -17.59 -15.59
C LEU A 251 19.27 -17.09 -16.13
N GLN A 252 19.73 -15.96 -15.61
CA GLN A 252 21.05 -15.37 -15.82
C GLN A 252 21.83 -15.26 -14.49
N GLY A 253 21.57 -16.19 -13.56
CA GLY A 253 22.23 -16.24 -12.25
C GLY A 253 21.31 -16.05 -11.04
N ALA A 254 20.01 -15.75 -11.25
CA ALA A 254 19.04 -15.71 -10.17
C ALA A 254 18.74 -17.11 -9.59
N ASP A 255 18.45 -17.15 -8.29
CA ASP A 255 17.89 -18.31 -7.60
C ASP A 255 16.38 -18.39 -7.83
N VAL A 256 15.85 -19.61 -7.87
CA VAL A 256 14.41 -19.86 -8.06
C VAL A 256 13.71 -19.90 -6.70
N LEU A 257 12.65 -19.09 -6.55
CA LEU A 257 11.76 -19.10 -5.37
C LEU A 257 10.56 -20.04 -5.58
N ALA A 258 10.01 -20.04 -6.80
CA ALA A 258 8.93 -20.93 -7.23
C ALA A 258 9.00 -21.16 -8.74
N ILE A 259 8.52 -22.33 -9.19
CA ILE A 259 8.37 -22.71 -10.59
C ILE A 259 6.91 -22.79 -11.00
N TYR A 260 6.63 -22.78 -12.30
CA TYR A 260 5.31 -23.13 -12.82
C TYR A 260 5.05 -24.64 -12.62
N ALA A 261 4.02 -24.98 -11.86
CA ALA A 261 3.61 -26.37 -11.64
C ALA A 261 2.85 -26.94 -12.85
N ASP A 262 2.20 -26.07 -13.64
CA ASP A 262 1.46 -26.44 -14.85
C ASP A 262 1.53 -25.34 -15.94
N GLY A 263 0.70 -25.47 -16.98
CA GLY A 263 0.60 -24.48 -18.05
C GLY A 263 1.69 -24.58 -19.12
N ALA A 264 1.81 -23.52 -19.93
CA ALA A 264 2.68 -23.49 -21.11
C ALA A 264 4.18 -23.53 -20.77
N PHE A 265 4.54 -23.11 -19.55
CA PHE A 265 5.92 -23.01 -19.08
C PHE A 265 6.20 -23.95 -17.89
N ALA A 266 5.44 -25.04 -17.76
CA ALA A 266 5.58 -25.99 -16.64
C ALA A 266 7.04 -26.44 -16.44
N GLY A 267 7.50 -26.40 -15.19
CA GLY A 267 8.87 -26.70 -14.78
C GLY A 267 9.86 -25.55 -14.92
N SER A 268 9.48 -24.42 -15.53
CA SER A 268 10.35 -23.24 -15.64
C SER A 268 10.17 -22.26 -14.45
N PRO A 269 11.12 -21.35 -14.22
CA PRO A 269 11.05 -20.38 -13.12
C PRO A 269 9.87 -19.41 -13.27
N ALA A 270 9.14 -19.18 -12.18
CA ALA A 270 8.02 -18.24 -12.12
C ALA A 270 8.28 -17.07 -11.15
N LEU A 271 8.97 -17.34 -10.05
CA LEU A 271 9.43 -16.35 -9.07
C LEU A 271 10.93 -16.54 -8.87
N THR A 272 11.70 -15.46 -8.94
CA THR A 272 13.16 -15.53 -8.84
C THR A 272 13.72 -14.47 -7.90
N SER A 273 14.91 -14.70 -7.35
CA SER A 273 15.66 -13.75 -6.55
C SER A 273 17.13 -13.75 -6.96
N ASN A 274 17.65 -12.59 -7.32
CA ASN A 274 19.07 -12.41 -7.63
C ASN A 274 19.75 -11.59 -6.55
N ARG A 275 20.88 -12.09 -6.02
CA ARG A 275 21.70 -11.34 -5.08
C ARG A 275 22.63 -10.40 -5.84
N ALA A 276 22.60 -9.12 -5.48
CA ALA A 276 23.50 -8.11 -6.04
C ALA A 276 24.04 -7.21 -4.92
N GLY A 277 25.37 -7.19 -4.77
CA GLY A 277 26.03 -6.54 -3.63
C GLY A 277 25.55 -7.10 -2.30
N ARG A 278 24.97 -6.25 -1.44
CA ARG A 278 24.46 -6.64 -0.11
C ARG A 278 22.96 -6.92 -0.08
N GLY A 279 22.26 -6.68 -1.19
CA GLY A 279 20.80 -6.79 -1.27
C GLY A 279 20.36 -7.85 -2.28
N SER A 280 19.10 -7.74 -2.70
CA SER A 280 18.53 -8.65 -3.70
C SER A 280 17.47 -7.99 -4.58
N ALA A 281 17.34 -8.47 -5.81
CA ALA A 281 16.23 -8.14 -6.71
C ALA A 281 15.36 -9.39 -6.90
N VAL A 282 14.06 -9.26 -6.64
CA VAL A 282 13.06 -10.30 -6.83
C VAL A 282 12.23 -9.95 -8.06
N TYR A 283 12.06 -10.93 -8.96
CA TYR A 283 11.23 -10.78 -10.16
C TYR A 283 10.03 -11.72 -10.09
N ILE A 284 8.84 -11.14 -10.20
CA ILE A 284 7.56 -11.85 -10.31
C ILE A 284 7.24 -12.04 -11.79
N GLY A 285 7.20 -13.28 -12.27
CA GLY A 285 6.99 -13.59 -13.69
C GLY A 285 5.55 -13.50 -14.18
N GLY A 286 4.55 -13.27 -13.32
CA GLY A 286 3.16 -13.15 -13.77
C GLY A 286 2.26 -12.33 -12.86
N ALA A 287 1.01 -12.20 -13.27
CA ALA A 287 0.00 -11.45 -12.53
C ALA A 287 -0.45 -12.26 -11.30
N ALA A 288 0.27 -12.10 -10.20
CA ALA A 288 0.01 -12.77 -8.93
C ALA A 288 -1.36 -12.41 -8.35
N THR A 289 -2.05 -13.45 -7.87
CA THR A 289 -3.28 -13.26 -7.09
C THR A 289 -2.98 -12.70 -5.71
N GLN A 290 -4.00 -12.16 -5.04
CA GLN A 290 -3.83 -11.61 -3.69
C GLN A 290 -3.21 -12.63 -2.72
N PRO A 291 -3.69 -13.90 -2.61
CA PRO A 291 -3.07 -14.87 -1.71
C PRO A 291 -1.60 -15.17 -2.04
N THR A 292 -1.25 -15.16 -3.33
CA THR A 292 0.14 -15.35 -3.79
C THR A 292 1.02 -14.20 -3.35
N LEU A 293 0.56 -12.95 -3.49
CA LEU A 293 1.26 -11.77 -3.01
C LEU A 293 1.38 -11.76 -1.48
N ASP A 294 0.33 -12.14 -0.76
CA ASP A 294 0.34 -12.22 0.71
C ASP A 294 1.40 -13.21 1.19
N SER A 295 1.47 -14.39 0.55
CA SER A 295 2.47 -15.42 0.87
C SER A 295 3.89 -14.96 0.52
N LEU A 296 4.08 -14.41 -0.67
CA LEU A 296 5.37 -13.90 -1.13
C LEU A 296 5.89 -12.80 -0.20
N TYR A 297 5.08 -11.79 0.10
CA TYR A 297 5.51 -10.68 0.94
C TYR A 297 5.73 -11.09 2.39
N ARG A 298 4.94 -12.01 2.94
CA ARG A 298 5.22 -12.58 4.27
C ARG A 298 6.61 -13.20 4.30
N HIS A 299 6.88 -14.13 3.38
CA HIS A 299 8.17 -14.81 3.29
C HIS A 299 9.35 -13.82 3.12
N MET A 300 9.20 -12.86 2.21
CA MET A 300 10.23 -11.86 1.95
C MET A 300 10.49 -10.97 3.17
N CYS A 301 9.42 -10.48 3.81
CA CYS A 301 9.52 -9.56 4.93
C CYS A 301 10.10 -10.26 6.17
N GLU A 302 9.73 -11.50 6.45
CA GLU A 302 10.37 -12.34 7.47
C GLU A 302 11.86 -12.57 7.15
N GLY A 303 12.18 -12.90 5.90
CA GLY A 303 13.55 -13.17 5.45
C GLY A 303 14.48 -11.97 5.60
N ILE A 304 13.98 -10.75 5.42
CA ILE A 304 14.74 -9.54 5.74
C ILE A 304 14.58 -9.11 7.20
N GLY A 305 13.74 -9.75 8.02
CA GLY A 305 13.56 -9.41 9.43
C GLY A 305 12.79 -8.10 9.64
N LEU A 306 11.81 -7.82 8.77
CA LEU A 306 10.75 -6.85 9.08
C LEU A 306 9.81 -7.46 10.11
N GLU A 307 9.29 -6.62 10.98
CA GLU A 307 8.33 -7.03 11.96
C GLU A 307 6.91 -6.94 11.42
N LEU A 308 6.21 -8.07 11.49
CA LEU A 308 4.86 -8.19 10.97
C LEU A 308 3.85 -8.12 12.12
N LEU A 309 2.73 -7.46 11.86
CA LEU A 309 1.54 -7.52 12.68
C LEU A 309 0.39 -7.82 11.73
N GLU A 310 0.14 -9.11 11.50
CA GLU A 310 -0.91 -9.53 10.58
C GLU A 310 -2.29 -9.16 11.12
N LEU A 311 -3.11 -8.57 10.25
CA LEU A 311 -4.44 -8.09 10.61
C LEU A 311 -5.51 -8.67 9.68
N PRO A 312 -6.73 -8.90 10.19
CA PRO A 312 -7.91 -9.03 9.35
C PRO A 312 -8.02 -7.85 8.38
N PHE A 313 -8.55 -8.07 7.18
CA PHE A 313 -8.66 -7.05 6.14
C PHE A 313 -9.38 -5.77 6.60
N GLU A 314 -10.36 -5.91 7.50
CA GLU A 314 -11.13 -4.79 8.02
C GLU A 314 -10.37 -3.96 9.06
N LEU A 315 -9.24 -4.43 9.55
CA LEU A 315 -8.42 -3.73 10.53
C LEU A 315 -7.18 -3.13 9.87
N GLU A 316 -6.86 -1.92 10.30
CA GLU A 316 -5.68 -1.20 9.87
C GLU A 316 -4.85 -0.81 11.09
N VAL A 317 -3.55 -1.04 10.99
CA VAL A 317 -2.55 -0.45 11.88
C VAL A 317 -1.69 0.54 11.10
N VAL A 318 -1.45 1.70 11.70
CA VAL A 318 -0.44 2.65 11.23
C VAL A 318 0.57 2.86 12.34
N ARG A 319 1.83 2.51 12.05
CA ARG A 319 2.97 2.74 12.94
C ARG A 319 3.40 4.20 12.84
N LEU A 320 3.51 4.84 13.98
CA LEU A 320 3.86 6.25 14.13
C LEU A 320 5.10 6.38 15.01
N GLU A 321 6.02 7.25 14.60
CA GLU A 321 7.14 7.71 15.41
C GLU A 321 6.77 9.00 16.13
N GLY A 322 6.86 9.05 17.46
CA GLY A 322 6.59 10.23 18.28
C GLY A 322 7.85 10.79 18.97
N THR A 323 7.70 11.90 19.70
CA THR A 323 8.81 12.55 20.45
C THR A 323 9.14 11.89 21.81
N GLY A 324 8.66 10.68 22.05
CA GLY A 324 8.94 9.87 23.26
C GLY A 324 9.70 8.58 22.94
N ASN A 325 10.00 7.78 23.96
CA ASN A 325 10.74 6.51 23.82
C ASN A 325 9.87 5.32 23.35
N GLY A 326 8.59 5.54 23.03
CA GLY A 326 7.62 4.49 22.69
C GLY A 326 7.16 4.55 21.23
N GLU A 327 6.87 3.38 20.67
CA GLU A 327 6.18 3.25 19.38
C GLU A 327 4.70 3.63 19.58
N LEU A 328 4.16 4.42 18.66
CA LEU A 328 2.73 4.74 18.62
C LEU A 328 2.06 3.89 17.54
N LEU A 329 0.94 3.26 17.87
CA LEU A 329 0.11 2.50 16.94
C LEU A 329 -1.26 3.16 16.84
N MET A 330 -1.62 3.65 15.65
CA MET A 330 -3.02 3.97 15.37
C MET A 330 -3.71 2.71 14.86
N LEU A 331 -4.72 2.24 15.59
CA LEU A 331 -5.58 1.14 15.18
C LEU A 331 -6.91 1.68 14.67
N LEU A 332 -7.36 1.19 13.52
CA LEU A 332 -8.60 1.62 12.87
C LEU A 332 -9.41 0.37 12.49
N ASN A 333 -10.67 0.31 12.94
CA ASN A 333 -11.61 -0.74 12.55
C ASN A 333 -12.55 -0.22 11.48
N HIS A 334 -12.46 -0.75 10.26
CA HIS A 334 -13.31 -0.36 9.14
C HIS A 334 -14.62 -1.17 9.06
N ALA A 335 -14.82 -2.13 9.96
CA ALA A 335 -16.05 -2.93 10.05
C ALA A 335 -17.13 -2.29 10.93
N ASP A 336 -18.36 -2.73 10.71
CA ASP A 336 -19.54 -2.43 11.53
C ASP A 336 -19.73 -3.40 12.72
N ARG A 337 -18.69 -4.18 13.04
CA ARG A 337 -18.62 -5.11 14.17
C ARG A 337 -17.34 -4.92 14.96
N ALA A 338 -17.36 -5.27 16.23
CA ALA A 338 -16.17 -5.25 17.07
C ALA A 338 -15.17 -6.33 16.60
N HIS A 339 -13.89 -6.03 16.79
CA HIS A 339 -12.79 -6.97 16.54
C HIS A 339 -11.90 -7.10 17.77
N GLN A 340 -11.46 -8.32 18.05
CA GLN A 340 -10.38 -8.57 18.99
C GLN A 340 -9.06 -8.69 18.22
N LEU A 341 -8.06 -7.95 18.69
CA LEU A 341 -6.69 -7.97 18.19
C LEU A 341 -5.78 -8.57 19.24
N GLU A 342 -4.91 -9.50 18.83
CA GLU A 342 -3.86 -10.03 19.68
C GLU A 342 -2.57 -9.24 19.46
N LEU A 343 -2.26 -8.32 20.38
CA LEU A 343 -1.00 -7.56 20.36
C LEU A 343 0.05 -8.28 21.22
N ALA A 344 0.38 -9.52 20.85
CA ALA A 344 1.30 -10.36 21.60
C ALA A 344 2.64 -9.64 21.86
N GLY A 345 3.06 -9.58 23.11
CA GLY A 345 4.29 -8.88 23.51
C GLY A 345 4.16 -7.37 23.69
N TYR A 346 2.99 -6.77 23.42
CA TYR A 346 2.77 -5.35 23.66
C TYR A 346 2.08 -5.12 25.00
N ARG A 347 2.64 -4.21 25.80
CA ARG A 347 1.89 -3.46 26.81
C ARG A 347 1.45 -2.16 26.17
N TRP A 348 0.18 -1.85 26.30
CA TRP A 348 -0.42 -0.70 25.62
C TRP A 348 -1.08 0.25 26.62
N HIS A 349 -0.98 1.53 26.31
CA HIS A 349 -1.74 2.62 26.91
C HIS A 349 -2.50 3.34 25.80
N ASP A 350 -3.82 3.23 25.80
CA ASP A 350 -4.66 3.93 24.84
C ASP A 350 -4.80 5.40 25.24
N GLN A 351 -4.19 6.29 24.45
CA GLN A 351 -4.21 7.73 24.67
C GLN A 351 -5.62 8.32 24.52
N MET A 352 -6.54 7.63 23.86
CA MET A 352 -7.92 8.10 23.67
C MET A 352 -8.78 7.82 24.90
N SER A 353 -8.74 6.60 25.44
CA SER A 353 -9.56 6.19 26.60
C SER A 353 -8.85 6.24 27.96
N GLY A 354 -7.52 6.35 27.97
CA GLY A 354 -6.67 6.23 29.16
C GLY A 354 -6.53 4.79 29.68
N ARG A 355 -7.13 3.81 29.01
CA ARG A 355 -7.05 2.39 29.40
C ARG A 355 -5.65 1.85 29.18
N ARG A 356 -5.24 0.92 30.04
CA ARG A 356 -3.97 0.19 29.94
C ARG A 356 -4.22 -1.30 29.95
N GLY A 357 -3.40 -2.05 29.23
CA GLY A 357 -3.48 -3.50 29.17
C GLY A 357 -2.26 -4.13 28.50
N ALA A 358 -2.36 -5.43 28.22
CA ALA A 358 -1.31 -6.20 27.55
C ALA A 358 -1.93 -7.33 26.72
N GLY A 359 -1.36 -7.62 25.55
CA GLY A 359 -1.87 -8.64 24.64
C GLY A 359 -3.18 -8.22 23.98
N ALA A 360 -4.29 -8.86 24.35
CA ALA A 360 -5.60 -8.64 23.73
C ALA A 360 -6.07 -7.17 23.83
N PHE A 361 -6.60 -6.66 22.72
CA PHE A 361 -7.24 -5.35 22.61
C PHE A 361 -8.52 -5.47 21.80
N GLU A 362 -9.63 -4.92 22.30
CA GLU A 362 -10.91 -4.90 21.60
C GLU A 362 -11.14 -3.52 20.98
N LEU A 363 -11.46 -3.51 19.68
CA LEU A 363 -11.76 -2.30 18.94
C LEU A 363 -13.20 -2.35 18.43
N GLU A 364 -14.01 -1.40 18.91
CA GLU A 364 -15.42 -1.25 18.58
C GLU A 364 -15.67 -1.04 17.07
N PRO A 365 -16.91 -1.24 16.56
CA PRO A 365 -17.30 -0.89 15.20
C PRO A 365 -16.90 0.55 14.85
N PHE A 366 -16.25 0.76 13.70
CA PHE A 366 -15.72 2.08 13.29
C PHE A 366 -14.82 2.75 14.35
N GLY A 367 -14.26 1.95 15.26
CA GLY A 367 -13.45 2.37 16.38
C GLY A 367 -12.07 2.82 15.94
N VAL A 368 -11.49 3.73 16.73
CA VAL A 368 -10.11 4.17 16.57
C VAL A 368 -9.45 4.14 17.95
N ALA A 369 -8.22 3.64 18.01
CA ALA A 369 -7.38 3.69 19.21
C ALA A 369 -6.00 4.23 18.86
N LEU A 370 -5.39 4.99 19.78
CA LEU A 370 -4.00 5.43 19.68
C LEU A 370 -3.23 4.81 20.83
N LEU A 371 -2.56 3.69 20.55
CA LEU A 371 -1.83 2.95 21.56
C LEU A 371 -0.40 3.46 21.63
N GLU A 372 0.03 3.85 22.83
CA GLU A 372 1.43 3.99 23.15
C GLU A 372 1.93 2.65 23.69
N GLY A 373 2.83 2.03 22.93
CA GLY A 373 3.37 0.72 23.20
C GLY A 373 4.80 0.80 23.74
N VAL A 374 5.04 0.11 24.85
CA VAL A 374 6.39 -0.27 25.29
C VAL A 374 6.44 -1.79 25.17
N ARG A 375 7.32 -2.28 24.30
CA ARG A 375 7.63 -3.72 24.23
C ARG A 375 8.56 -4.13 25.34
#